data_AF-A0A938BGR7-F1
#
_entry.id   AF-A0A938BGR7-F1
#
_cell.length_a   1.000
_cell.length_b   1.000
_cell.length_c   1.000
_cell.angle_alpha   90.00
_cell.angle_beta   90.00
_cell.angle_gamma   90.00
#
_symmetry.space_group_name_H-M   'P 1'
#
loop_
_entity.id
_entity.type
_entity.pdbx_description
1 polymer ?
#
loop_
_entity_poly.entity_id
_entity_poly.type
_entity_poly.pdbx_seq_one_letter_code
_entity_poly.pdbx_strand_id
1 'polypeptide(L)'
;MIALACALLALGVVAFLISPLLDGRRRQLGRSLDTEDLNKRKDFLYMAIRELNIDYQMGKLNREDYQKLQTEYMQEVSSVLDGIERKANGREYVTARIENEVLEIRRRRAALPSSAARVETPAAVEDRIA
;
A
#
# COMPACT_ATOMS: atom_id res chain seq x y z
N MET A 1 15.83 -42.45 -4.50
CA MET A 1 14.58 -42.39 -3.71
C MET A 1 14.68 -41.35 -2.60
N ILE A 2 15.50 -41.57 -1.56
CA ILE A 2 15.63 -40.65 -0.41
C ILE A 2 16.18 -39.27 -0.82
N ALA A 3 17.25 -39.20 -1.63
CA ALA A 3 17.80 -37.93 -2.09
C ALA A 3 16.80 -37.09 -2.93
N LEU A 4 15.97 -37.77 -3.73
CA LEU A 4 14.89 -37.17 -4.51
C LEU A 4 13.77 -36.63 -3.59
N ALA A 5 13.42 -37.38 -2.54
CA ALA A 5 12.45 -36.94 -1.54
C ALA A 5 12.95 -35.71 -0.76
N CYS A 6 14.24 -35.70 -0.36
CA CYS A 6 14.84 -34.55 0.31
C CYS A 6 14.91 -33.33 -0.61
N ALA A 7 15.24 -33.50 -1.89
CA ALA A 7 15.27 -32.42 -2.87
C ALA A 7 13.87 -31.81 -3.10
N LEU A 8 12.83 -32.65 -3.22
CA LEU A 8 11.44 -32.18 -3.34
C LEU A 8 10.96 -31.43 -2.10
N LEU A 9 11.29 -31.91 -0.90
CA LEU A 9 10.95 -31.22 0.34
C LEU A 9 11.66 -29.87 0.45
N ALA A 10 12.96 -29.81 0.13
CA ALA A 10 13.72 -28.57 0.12
C ALA A 10 13.13 -27.55 -0.86
N LEU A 11 12.76 -28.00 -2.07
CA LEU A 11 12.11 -27.16 -3.08
C LEU A 11 10.75 -26.63 -2.58
N GLY A 12 9.96 -27.47 -1.92
CA GLY A 12 8.67 -27.09 -1.35
C GLY A 12 8.80 -26.03 -0.25
N VAL A 13 9.79 -26.17 0.64
CA VAL A 13 10.08 -25.18 1.68
C VAL A 13 10.52 -23.85 1.08
N VAL A 14 11.41 -23.88 0.08
CA VAL A 14 11.85 -22.67 -0.62
C VAL A 14 10.68 -21.99 -1.34
N ALA A 15 9.84 -22.76 -2.03
CA ALA A 15 8.63 -22.24 -2.68
C ALA A 15 7.64 -21.64 -1.65
N PHE A 16 7.48 -22.27 -0.49
CA PHE A 16 6.63 -21.77 0.59
C PHE A 16 7.14 -20.45 1.18
N LEU A 17 8.46 -20.29 1.32
CA LEU A 17 9.07 -19.03 1.78
C LEU A 17 8.97 -17.91 0.74
N ILE A 18 9.06 -18.25 -0.55
CA ILE A 18 8.97 -17.30 -1.67
C ILE A 18 7.51 -16.89 -1.95
N SER A 19 6.55 -17.79 -1.74
CA SER A 19 5.12 -17.57 -1.96
C SER A 19 4.57 -16.27 -1.34
N PRO A 20 4.75 -15.97 -0.03
CA PRO A 20 4.23 -14.73 0.58
C PRO A 20 4.88 -13.47 0.00
N LEU A 21 6.12 -13.57 -0.49
CA LEU A 21 6.85 -12.44 -1.05
C LEU A 21 6.36 -12.06 -2.47
N LEU A 22 5.94 -13.07 -3.26
CA LEU A 22 5.31 -12.84 -4.56
C LEU A 22 3.88 -12.31 -4.42
N ASP A 23 3.13 -12.80 -3.43
CA ASP A 23 1.74 -12.43 -3.19
C ASP A 23 1.61 -10.99 -2.68
N GLY A 24 2.53 -10.56 -1.80
CA GLY A 24 2.63 -9.16 -1.35
C GLY A 24 2.97 -8.19 -2.50
N ARG A 25 3.90 -8.58 -3.39
CA ARG A 25 4.29 -7.75 -4.54
C ARG A 25 3.15 -7.60 -5.56
N ARG A 26 2.39 -8.66 -5.85
CA ARG A 26 1.21 -8.57 -6.74
C ARG A 26 0.13 -7.64 -6.20
N ARG A 27 -0.17 -7.72 -4.89
CA ARG A 27 -1.16 -6.82 -4.26
C ARG A 27 -0.73 -5.36 -4.26
N GLN A 28 0.56 -5.07 -4.06
CA GLN A 28 1.06 -3.70 -4.07
C GLN A 28 1.10 -3.14 -5.51
N LEU A 29 1.60 -3.91 -6.47
CA LEU A 29 1.70 -3.46 -7.87
C LEU A 29 0.32 -3.22 -8.48
N GLY A 30 -0.63 -4.15 -8.28
CA GLY A 30 -2.01 -4.00 -8.75
C GLY A 30 -2.72 -2.80 -8.11
N ARG A 31 -2.46 -2.52 -6.83
CA ARG A 31 -3.06 -1.37 -6.13
C ARG A 31 -2.50 -0.02 -6.62
N SER A 32 -1.19 0.07 -6.85
CA SER A 32 -0.56 1.30 -7.34
C SER A 32 -0.97 1.64 -8.77
N LEU A 33 -0.97 0.64 -9.67
CA LEU A 33 -1.43 0.79 -11.05
C LEU A 33 -2.87 1.33 -11.09
N ASP A 34 -3.75 0.71 -10.31
CA ASP A 34 -5.18 1.02 -10.30
C ASP A 34 -5.52 2.39 -9.63
N THR A 35 -4.62 2.97 -8.83
CA THR A 35 -4.73 4.38 -8.39
C THR A 35 -4.19 5.37 -9.41
N GLU A 36 -3.10 5.02 -10.10
CA GLU A 36 -2.50 5.86 -11.12
C GLU A 36 -3.43 5.97 -12.34
N ASP A 37 -4.12 4.88 -12.68
CA ASP A 37 -5.10 4.83 -13.76
C ASP A 37 -6.32 5.73 -13.49
N LEU A 38 -6.80 5.79 -12.25
CA LEU A 38 -7.88 6.72 -11.86
C LEU A 38 -7.45 8.18 -11.97
N ASN A 39 -6.21 8.51 -11.56
CA ASN A 39 -5.67 9.86 -11.70
C ASN A 39 -5.51 10.26 -13.17
N LYS A 40 -5.00 9.35 -14.02
CA LYS A 40 -4.91 9.57 -15.47
C LYS A 40 -6.29 9.80 -16.09
N ARG A 41 -7.30 9.04 -15.67
CA ARG A 41 -8.67 9.21 -16.16
C ARG A 41 -9.28 10.54 -15.75
N LYS A 42 -9.05 10.98 -14.50
CA LYS A 42 -9.42 12.34 -14.03
C LYS A 42 -8.80 13.41 -14.93
N ASP A 43 -7.50 13.33 -15.20
CA ASP A 43 -6.79 14.32 -16.03
C ASP A 43 -7.32 14.33 -17.47
N PHE A 44 -7.56 13.16 -18.04
CA PHE A 44 -8.19 13.03 -19.36
C PHE A 44 -9.57 13.70 -19.42
N LEU A 45 -10.44 13.44 -18.44
CA LEU A 45 -11.78 14.03 -18.41
C LEU A 45 -11.74 15.55 -18.25
N TYR A 46 -10.81 16.08 -17.45
CA TYR A 46 -10.62 17.53 -17.36
C TYR A 46 -10.14 18.14 -18.68
N MET A 47 -9.24 17.46 -19.40
CA MET A 47 -8.85 17.90 -20.74
C MET A 47 -10.04 17.85 -21.70
N ALA A 48 -10.86 16.80 -21.66
CA ALA A 48 -12.04 16.67 -22.51
C ALA A 48 -13.06 17.80 -22.25
N ILE A 49 -13.33 18.13 -20.98
CA ILE A 49 -14.21 19.26 -20.62
C ILE A 49 -13.60 20.59 -21.11
N ARG A 50 -12.29 20.76 -21.01
CA ARG A 50 -11.61 21.97 -21.49
C ARG A 50 -11.73 22.10 -23.00
N GLU A 51 -11.48 21.03 -23.75
CA GLU A 51 -11.62 21.01 -25.20
C GLU A 51 -13.07 21.26 -25.63
N LEU A 52 -14.04 20.64 -24.96
CA LEU A 52 -15.46 20.87 -25.18
C LEU A 52 -15.84 22.36 -25.04
N ASN A 53 -15.30 23.04 -24.03
CA ASN A 53 -15.51 24.48 -23.84
C ASN A 53 -14.90 25.30 -24.99
N ILE A 54 -13.72 24.90 -25.46
CA ILE A 54 -13.04 25.57 -26.58
C ILE A 54 -13.87 25.39 -27.86
N ASP A 55 -14.33 24.18 -28.15
CA ASP A 55 -15.14 23.90 -29.33
C ASP A 55 -16.48 24.65 -29.32
N TYR A 56 -17.11 24.79 -28.15
CA TYR A 56 -18.29 25.63 -27.99
C TYR A 56 -17.99 27.12 -28.23
N GLN A 57 -16.89 27.64 -27.68
CA GLN A 57 -16.48 29.03 -27.91
C GLN A 57 -16.10 29.32 -29.36
N MET A 58 -15.56 28.33 -30.07
CA MET A 58 -15.29 28.38 -31.51
C MET A 58 -16.56 28.29 -32.36
N GLY A 59 -17.73 28.06 -31.76
CA GLY A 59 -19.00 27.92 -32.47
C GLY A 59 -19.16 26.61 -33.23
N LYS A 60 -18.31 25.60 -32.95
CA LYS A 60 -18.43 24.26 -33.56
C LYS A 60 -19.58 23.43 -32.99
N LEU A 61 -20.06 23.80 -31.80
CA LEU A 61 -21.13 23.12 -31.08
C LEU A 61 -22.26 24.10 -30.77
N ASN A 62 -23.50 23.62 -30.88
CA ASN A 62 -24.65 24.36 -30.39
C ASN A 62 -24.74 24.24 -28.85
N ARG A 63 -25.59 25.08 -28.26
CA ARG A 63 -25.77 25.14 -26.79
C ARG A 63 -26.32 23.84 -26.20
N GLU A 64 -27.26 23.18 -26.88
CA GLU A 64 -27.90 21.96 -26.37
C GLU A 64 -26.91 20.79 -26.34
N ASP A 65 -26.13 20.63 -27.40
CA ASP A 65 -25.11 19.58 -27.50
C ASP A 65 -23.98 19.81 -26.49
N TYR A 66 -23.54 21.06 -26.34
CA TYR A 66 -22.58 21.43 -25.31
C TYR A 66 -23.09 21.08 -23.90
N GLN A 67 -24.33 21.44 -23.56
CA GLN A 67 -24.90 21.17 -22.23
C GLN A 67 -25.05 19.67 -21.95
N LYS A 68 -25.45 18.89 -22.94
CA LYS A 68 -25.53 17.43 -22.83
C LYS A 68 -24.16 16.83 -22.53
N LEU A 69 -23.16 17.13 -23.38
CA LEU A 69 -21.82 16.57 -23.25
C LEU A 69 -21.12 17.03 -21.97
N GLN A 70 -21.34 18.29 -21.56
CA GLN A 70 -20.81 18.83 -20.31
C GLN A 70 -21.38 18.09 -19.10
N THR A 71 -22.68 17.80 -19.11
CA THR A 71 -23.34 17.07 -18.01
C THR A 71 -22.81 15.65 -17.92
N GLU A 72 -22.65 14.97 -19.05
CA GLU A 72 -22.10 13.61 -19.12
C GLU A 72 -20.67 13.55 -18.57
N TYR A 73 -19.77 14.43 -19.03
CA TYR A 73 -18.41 14.47 -18.52
C TYR A 73 -18.35 14.84 -17.04
N MET A 74 -19.24 15.71 -16.54
CA MET A 74 -19.27 16.06 -15.13
C MET A 74 -19.70 14.87 -14.25
N GLN A 75 -20.65 14.06 -14.72
CA GLN A 75 -21.03 12.82 -14.05
C GLN A 75 -19.87 11.83 -14.01
N GLU A 76 -19.14 11.68 -15.12
CA GLU A 76 -17.98 10.80 -15.17
C GLU A 76 -16.86 11.26 -14.23
N VAL A 77 -16.56 12.57 -14.19
CA VAL A 77 -15.59 13.16 -13.24
C VAL A 77 -15.99 12.86 -11.80
N SER A 78 -17.27 13.02 -11.46
CA SER A 78 -17.77 12.74 -10.11
C SER A 78 -17.54 11.27 -9.74
N SER A 79 -17.83 10.34 -10.66
CA SER A 79 -17.60 8.91 -10.43
C SER A 79 -16.12 8.55 -10.22
N VAL A 80 -15.21 9.21 -10.94
CA VAL A 80 -13.77 8.99 -10.81
C VAL A 80 -13.26 9.56 -9.49
N LEU A 81 -13.73 10.74 -9.08
CA LEU A 81 -13.37 11.36 -7.80
C LEU A 81 -13.83 10.50 -6.61
N ASP A 82 -15.06 9.98 -6.64
CA ASP A 82 -15.57 9.02 -5.65
C ASP A 82 -14.67 7.78 -5.55
N GLY A 83 -14.21 7.26 -6.69
CA GLY A 83 -13.29 6.14 -6.74
C GLY A 83 -11.94 6.44 -6.08
N ILE A 84 -11.41 7.65 -6.29
CA ILE A 84 -10.17 8.12 -5.67
C ILE A 84 -10.35 8.27 -4.16
N GLU A 85 -11.45 8.88 -3.71
CA GLU A 85 -11.73 9.11 -2.29
C GLU A 85 -11.91 7.79 -1.53
N ARG A 86 -12.70 6.86 -2.06
CA ARG A 86 -12.86 5.52 -1.45
C ARG A 86 -11.52 4.80 -1.27
N LYS A 87 -10.62 4.91 -2.26
CA LYS A 87 -9.27 4.33 -2.18
C LYS A 87 -8.35 5.10 -1.24
N ALA A 88 -8.51 6.42 -1.10
CA ALA A 88 -7.76 7.23 -0.14
C ALA A 88 -8.15 6.86 1.30
N ASN A 89 -9.45 6.86 1.60
CA ASN A 89 -9.99 6.51 2.92
C ASN A 89 -9.66 5.06 3.30
N GLY A 90 -9.73 4.13 2.33
CA GLY A 90 -9.32 2.74 2.54
C GLY A 90 -7.83 2.58 2.88
N ARG A 91 -6.95 3.41 2.29
CA ARG A 91 -5.51 3.41 2.65
C ARG A 91 -5.27 3.98 4.03
N GLU A 92 -5.92 5.08 4.38
CA GLU A 92 -5.79 5.71 5.69
C GLU A 92 -6.21 4.75 6.82
N TYR A 93 -7.35 4.07 6.65
CA TYR A 93 -7.81 3.06 7.60
C TYR A 93 -6.79 1.92 7.80
N VAL A 94 -6.22 1.40 6.71
CA VAL A 94 -5.20 0.34 6.79
C VAL A 94 -3.93 0.83 7.48
N THR A 95 -3.44 2.02 7.13
CA THR A 95 -2.24 2.61 7.75
C THR A 95 -2.44 2.82 9.25
N ALA A 96 -3.58 3.40 9.66
CA ALA A 96 -3.90 3.62 11.07
C ALA A 96 -4.00 2.32 11.88
N ARG A 97 -4.55 1.26 11.27
CA ARG A 97 -4.57 -0.08 11.90
C ARG A 97 -3.17 -0.64 12.10
N ILE A 98 -2.31 -0.56 11.09
CA ILE A 98 -0.92 -1.04 11.18
C ILE A 98 -0.18 -0.28 12.29
N GLU A 99 -0.34 1.04 12.36
CA GLU A 99 0.34 1.86 13.36
C GLU A 99 -0.08 1.47 14.79
N ASN A 100 -1.38 1.27 15.02
CA ASN A 100 -1.88 0.77 16.31
C ASN A 100 -1.30 -0.61 16.67
N GLU A 101 -1.30 -1.56 15.74
CA GLU A 101 -0.75 -2.90 15.97
C GLU A 101 0.77 -2.84 16.29
N VAL A 102 1.53 -1.98 15.61
CA VAL A 102 2.97 -1.78 15.89
C VAL A 102 3.20 -1.18 17.27
N LEU A 103 2.38 -0.21 17.69
CA LEU A 103 2.47 0.40 19.02
C LEU A 103 2.22 -0.63 20.12
N GLU A 104 1.24 -1.52 19.95
CA GLU A 104 0.97 -2.60 20.90
C GLU A 104 2.13 -3.58 21.02
N ILE A 105 2.73 -3.98 19.89
CA ILE A 105 3.91 -4.85 19.89
C ILE A 105 5.09 -4.18 20.59
N ARG A 106 5.33 -2.89 20.33
CA ARG A 106 6.38 -2.11 21.01
C ARG A 106 6.14 -2.02 22.51
N ARG A 107 4.90 -1.78 22.95
CA ARG A 107 4.55 -1.78 24.37
C ARG A 107 4.77 -3.14 25.02
N ARG A 108 4.35 -4.24 24.37
CA ARG A 108 4.61 -5.59 24.87
C ARG A 108 6.09 -5.89 24.99
N ARG A 109 6.91 -5.47 24.02
CA ARG A 109 8.37 -5.62 24.06
C ARG A 109 9.03 -4.76 25.13
N ALA A 110 8.55 -3.54 25.36
CA ALA A 110 9.03 -2.67 26.42
C ALA A 110 8.59 -3.15 27.83
N ALA A 111 7.44 -3.81 27.93
CA ALA A 111 6.92 -4.39 29.16
C ALA A 111 7.53 -5.75 29.51
N LEU A 112 8.23 -6.42 28.58
CA LEU A 112 9.12 -7.53 28.90
C LEU A 112 10.38 -6.92 29.55
N PRO A 113 10.60 -7.07 30.87
CA PRO A 113 11.80 -6.54 31.49
C PRO A 113 13.02 -7.17 30.82
N SER A 114 13.99 -6.32 30.51
CA SER A 114 15.33 -6.72 30.09
C SER A 114 15.99 -7.54 31.20
N SER A 115 15.65 -8.82 31.28
CA SER A 115 16.28 -9.81 32.16
C SER A 115 17.58 -10.37 31.54
N ALA A 116 18.24 -9.59 30.68
CA ALA A 116 19.51 -9.95 30.06
C ALA A 116 20.60 -8.89 30.26
N ALA A 117 20.42 -7.98 31.22
CA ALA A 117 21.45 -7.03 31.65
C ALA A 117 21.86 -7.28 33.12
N ARG A 118 22.17 -8.54 33.45
CA ARG A 118 22.92 -8.90 34.66
C ARG A 118 23.84 -10.08 34.35
N VAL A 119 24.84 -9.85 33.51
CA VAL A 119 26.09 -10.61 33.62
C VAL A 119 26.93 -9.83 34.62
N GLU A 120 26.90 -10.33 35.85
CA GLU A 120 27.72 -9.86 36.96
C GLU A 120 29.18 -9.85 36.52
N THR A 121 29.83 -8.70 36.63
CA THR A 121 31.27 -8.60 36.70
C THR A 121 31.65 -9.10 38.10
N PRO A 122 32.36 -10.24 38.25
CA PRO A 122 32.87 -10.61 39.56
C PRO A 122 34.06 -9.71 39.85
N ALA A 123 33.91 -8.94 40.92
CA ALA A 123 34.95 -8.17 41.57
C ALA A 123 36.05 -9.10 42.11
N ALA A 124 37.28 -8.56 42.09
CA ALA A 124 38.35 -8.77 43.07
C ALA A 124 38.50 -10.17 43.69
N VAL A 125 39.51 -10.91 43.22
CA VAL A 125 40.24 -11.87 44.07
C VAL A 125 41.60 -11.24 44.36
N GLU A 126 41.58 -10.30 45.29
CA GLU A 126 42.76 -9.90 46.05
C GLU A 126 42.81 -10.80 47.29
N ASP A 127 44.02 -11.21 47.64
CA ASP A 127 44.38 -11.91 48.88
C ASP A 127 44.17 -13.44 48.91
N ARG A 128 45.26 -14.16 48.63
CA ARG A 128 45.75 -15.37 49.35
C ARG A 128 46.81 -16.12 48.53
N ILE A 129 48.07 -15.70 48.64
CA ILE A 129 49.21 -16.63 48.75
C ILE A 129 50.24 -15.95 49.68
N ALA A 130 50.20 -16.34 50.95
CA ALA A 130 51.32 -16.29 51.88
C ALA A 130 51.67 -17.74 52.24
#